data_AF-A0A2G5N6W7-F1
#
_entry.id   AF-A0A2G5N6W7-F1
#
_cell.length_a   1.000
_cell.length_b   1.000
_cell.length_c   1.000
_cell.angle_alpha   90.00
_cell.angle_beta   90.00
_cell.angle_gamma   90.00
#
_symmetry.space_group_name_H-M   'P 1'
#
loop_
_entity.id
_entity.type
_entity.pdbx_description
1 polymer ?
#
loop_
_entity_poly.entity_id
_entity_poly.type
_entity_poly.pdbx_seq_one_letter_code
_entity_poly.pdbx_strand_id
1 'polypeptide(L)'
;MSHPLLFLRPAAQGFAVTVLVALAGCESSSSPDLAEPAAPVAELQSAPMQGALVKRMAMPAPMRMQESMAMDYRSEPREQYANLPDNPVHRVAETPVSTFSVDVDTGSYANVRRFLNQGSLPPEGAVRLEEMVNYFPYSYALPSDGSPFGVTTELAATPWNPHTQLLRIGIKASDRAVAELAPANLVFLVDVSGSMDRREGLPLVQGTLKLLVDQLRDQDRVSLVVYAGESRVVLKPTSGRDKAKIRNAIDQLTAGGSTAGASGIELAYQMAREGFIDKGINRILLATDGDFNVGISDFDSLKQMAAEQRKSGVALTTLGFGVDNYNEHLMEQLADAGDGNYAYIDTLREARKVLVDQLSSTLAVVAQDVKLQVEFNPAQVSEYRLLGYENRALKREDFNNDKVDAGEIGAGHTVTALYEIVPKGEKGWLEPLRYASAPAVEAKSDELAMLRVRYKPAAGGDSRLIERPISQDITKASDDLRFAAAVAAFAQQLKGDGRYTGNMSLKDTAALARSARGDDPFGLRNEFVQLVELAQSLKP
;
A
#
# COMPACT_ATOMS: atom_id res chain seq x y z
N MET A 1 -26.30 8.41 -65.59
CA MET A 1 -25.88 7.02 -65.84
C MET A 1 -25.93 6.31 -64.49
N SER A 2 -27.04 5.67 -64.12
CA SER A 2 -27.55 4.35 -64.57
C SER A 2 -27.12 3.22 -63.63
N HIS A 3 -28.05 2.82 -62.75
CA HIS A 3 -28.16 1.50 -62.07
C HIS A 3 -28.18 0.33 -63.10
N PRO A 4 -28.06 -0.99 -62.75
CA PRO A 4 -28.77 -1.66 -61.62
C PRO A 4 -28.26 -3.00 -60.98
N LEU A 5 -28.83 -3.36 -59.78
CA LEU A 5 -29.36 -4.69 -59.31
C LEU A 5 -28.44 -5.98 -59.33
N LEU A 6 -28.62 -7.11 -58.59
CA LEU A 6 -29.56 -7.60 -57.54
C LEU A 6 -29.10 -8.95 -56.86
N PHE A 7 -29.71 -9.31 -55.71
CA PHE A 7 -29.96 -10.69 -55.15
C PHE A 7 -28.77 -11.62 -54.73
N LEU A 8 -28.86 -12.61 -53.80
CA LEU A 8 -29.95 -13.36 -53.11
C LEU A 8 -29.55 -13.81 -51.65
N ARG A 9 -30.56 -14.10 -50.79
CA ARG A 9 -30.56 -15.06 -49.62
C ARG A 9 -31.47 -16.28 -50.02
N PRO A 10 -32.01 -17.21 -49.17
CA PRO A 10 -31.78 -17.63 -47.76
C PRO A 10 -31.76 -19.19 -47.53
N ALA A 11 -31.54 -19.64 -46.28
CA ALA A 11 -32.20 -20.79 -45.58
C ALA A 11 -31.60 -20.92 -44.15
N ALA A 12 -32.26 -21.12 -43.00
CA ALA A 12 -33.64 -21.47 -42.58
C ALA A 12 -33.96 -22.97 -42.34
N GLN A 13 -33.65 -23.47 -41.14
CA GLN A 13 -34.33 -24.56 -40.40
C GLN A 13 -34.12 -24.31 -38.87
N GLY A 14 -35.05 -24.50 -37.93
CA GLY A 14 -36.46 -24.87 -38.04
C GLY A 14 -36.79 -26.16 -37.28
N PHE A 15 -37.15 -26.09 -35.99
CA PHE A 15 -37.84 -27.18 -35.29
C PHE A 15 -38.72 -26.65 -34.15
N ALA A 16 -40.01 -27.00 -34.20
CA ALA A 16 -40.96 -26.83 -33.11
C ALA A 16 -42.02 -27.94 -33.23
N VAL A 17 -42.19 -28.78 -32.20
CA VAL A 17 -43.30 -29.73 -32.10
C VAL A 17 -43.84 -29.74 -30.66
N THR A 18 -45.02 -29.15 -30.56
CA THR A 18 -46.05 -29.15 -29.52
C THR A 18 -46.44 -30.57 -29.02
N VAL A 19 -47.06 -30.69 -27.81
CA VAL A 19 -48.34 -31.42 -27.51
C VAL A 19 -48.45 -31.96 -26.06
N LEU A 20 -49.46 -31.45 -25.31
CA LEU A 20 -50.37 -32.06 -24.30
C LEU A 20 -49.84 -33.00 -23.16
N VAL A 21 -50.55 -33.32 -22.06
CA VAL A 21 -51.59 -32.73 -21.15
C VAL A 21 -51.88 -33.81 -20.09
N ALA A 22 -52.16 -33.47 -18.81
CA ALA A 22 -53.17 -34.12 -17.92
C ALA A 22 -52.99 -33.79 -16.42
N LEU A 23 -54.09 -33.89 -15.66
CA LEU A 23 -54.23 -33.59 -14.23
C LEU A 23 -54.33 -34.86 -13.35
N ALA A 24 -53.85 -34.79 -12.10
CA ALA A 24 -54.39 -35.39 -10.86
C ALA A 24 -53.49 -34.97 -9.67
N GLY A 25 -53.92 -34.83 -8.40
CA GLY A 25 -55.24 -35.00 -7.79
C GLY A 25 -55.13 -35.71 -6.43
N CYS A 26 -55.74 -35.15 -5.36
CA CYS A 26 -55.80 -35.63 -3.96
C CYS A 26 -54.48 -35.48 -3.14
N GLU A 27 -54.38 -34.70 -2.05
CA GLU A 27 -55.13 -34.61 -0.76
C GLU A 27 -54.55 -35.50 0.37
N SER A 28 -54.04 -34.87 1.43
CA SER A 28 -54.40 -35.15 2.83
C SER A 28 -53.79 -34.11 3.79
N SER A 29 -54.40 -33.97 4.97
CA SER A 29 -54.28 -32.83 5.89
C SER A 29 -53.46 -33.12 7.15
N SER A 30 -52.87 -32.08 7.76
CA SER A 30 -53.01 -31.77 9.20
C SER A 30 -52.34 -30.43 9.57
N SER A 31 -52.80 -29.84 10.68
CA SER A 31 -52.62 -28.45 11.11
C SER A 31 -51.31 -28.18 11.87
N PRO A 32 -50.89 -26.90 12.07
CA PRO A 32 -49.64 -26.55 12.73
C PRO A 32 -49.76 -26.51 14.26
N ASP A 33 -48.63 -26.57 14.96
CA ASP A 33 -48.54 -26.30 16.39
C ASP A 33 -47.66 -25.08 16.69
N LEU A 34 -47.91 -24.43 17.83
CA LEU A 34 -47.58 -23.03 18.10
C LEU A 34 -46.34 -22.85 19.01
N ALA A 35 -45.78 -21.64 18.99
CA ALA A 35 -44.65 -21.24 19.82
C ALA A 35 -45.07 -20.90 21.27
N GLU A 36 -44.17 -21.16 22.23
CA GLU A 36 -44.31 -20.74 23.64
C GLU A 36 -43.32 -19.61 24.01
N PRO A 37 -43.73 -18.59 24.80
CA PRO A 37 -42.91 -17.41 25.12
C PRO A 37 -42.23 -17.44 26.51
N ALA A 38 -41.43 -16.41 26.79
CA ALA A 38 -40.57 -16.26 27.97
C ALA A 38 -41.29 -16.01 29.32
N ALA A 39 -40.56 -16.19 30.43
CA ALA A 39 -41.00 -15.95 31.81
C ALA A 39 -40.21 -14.79 32.51
N PRO A 40 -40.78 -14.10 33.53
CA PRO A 40 -40.29 -12.81 34.04
C PRO A 40 -39.58 -12.86 35.42
N VAL A 41 -39.17 -11.68 35.93
CA VAL A 41 -38.38 -11.46 37.18
C VAL A 41 -39.14 -10.64 38.23
N ALA A 42 -39.16 -11.09 39.50
CA ALA A 42 -39.52 -10.39 40.77
C ALA A 42 -39.39 -11.37 41.97
N GLU A 43 -39.12 -11.02 43.25
CA GLU A 43 -38.50 -9.84 43.91
C GLU A 43 -37.89 -10.26 45.29
N LEU A 44 -37.70 -9.36 46.29
CA LEU A 44 -37.04 -9.65 47.58
C LEU A 44 -37.96 -10.05 48.77
N GLN A 45 -37.42 -10.82 49.73
CA GLN A 45 -37.76 -10.75 51.17
C GLN A 45 -36.50 -10.97 52.05
N SER A 46 -36.54 -10.56 53.34
CA SER A 46 -35.33 -10.26 54.14
C SER A 46 -35.34 -10.71 55.63
N ALA A 47 -34.11 -10.87 56.18
CA ALA A 47 -33.72 -10.86 57.61
C ALA A 47 -34.08 -12.09 58.49
N PRO A 48 -33.44 -12.30 59.69
CA PRO A 48 -32.43 -11.48 60.38
C PRO A 48 -31.13 -12.22 60.84
N MET A 49 -30.18 -11.46 61.40
CA MET A 49 -28.95 -11.95 62.07
C MET A 49 -29.11 -12.16 63.58
N GLN A 50 -28.48 -13.21 64.15
CA GLN A 50 -28.14 -13.30 65.58
C GLN A 50 -26.85 -14.13 65.83
N GLY A 51 -25.91 -13.55 66.60
CA GLY A 51 -25.07 -14.19 67.64
C GLY A 51 -24.07 -15.31 67.26
N ALA A 52 -22.82 -15.35 67.74
CA ALA A 52 -22.17 -14.58 68.82
C ALA A 52 -20.63 -14.59 68.72
N LEU A 53 -19.99 -13.71 69.50
CA LEU A 53 -18.52 -13.65 69.75
C LEU A 53 -18.06 -14.94 70.50
N VAL A 54 -16.77 -15.31 70.63
CA VAL A 54 -15.70 -14.61 71.38
C VAL A 54 -14.31 -15.26 71.16
N LYS A 55 -13.28 -14.44 70.84
CA LYS A 55 -11.82 -14.48 71.20
C LYS A 55 -11.04 -15.83 71.21
N ARG A 56 -9.74 -15.90 70.92
CA ARG A 56 -8.63 -14.91 70.92
C ARG A 56 -7.40 -15.54 70.24
N MET A 57 -6.58 -14.76 69.52
CA MET A 57 -5.13 -14.70 69.78
C MET A 57 -4.47 -13.49 69.11
N ALA A 58 -3.19 -13.24 69.42
CA ALA A 58 -2.52 -11.95 69.27
C ALA A 58 -2.05 -11.61 67.84
N MET A 59 -1.89 -10.31 67.56
CA MET A 59 -1.32 -9.79 66.32
C MET A 59 0.21 -9.96 66.26
N PRO A 60 0.75 -10.26 65.07
CA PRO A 60 2.11 -9.89 64.69
C PRO A 60 2.11 -8.77 63.63
N ALA A 61 2.89 -7.71 63.91
CA ALA A 61 3.50 -6.71 63.01
C ALA A 61 2.69 -6.06 61.85
N PRO A 62 2.94 -4.77 61.52
CA PRO A 62 2.42 -4.21 60.28
C PRO A 62 3.03 -4.93 59.08
N MET A 63 2.21 -5.60 58.28
CA MET A 63 2.63 -5.97 56.93
C MET A 63 3.04 -4.70 56.19
N ARG A 64 4.27 -4.68 55.65
CA ARG A 64 4.60 -3.78 54.55
C ARG A 64 3.48 -3.92 53.53
N MET A 65 2.93 -2.80 53.04
CA MET A 65 2.26 -2.83 51.75
C MET A 65 3.33 -3.28 50.75
N GLN A 66 3.28 -4.56 50.41
CA GLN A 66 4.01 -5.09 49.27
C GLN A 66 3.48 -4.28 48.09
N GLU A 67 4.38 -3.54 47.44
CA GLU A 67 4.03 -2.74 46.27
C GLU A 67 3.19 -3.63 45.37
N SER A 68 1.97 -3.16 45.06
CA SER A 68 1.11 -3.81 44.10
C SER A 68 1.96 -3.98 42.85
N MET A 69 2.36 -5.22 42.57
CA MET A 69 3.18 -5.51 41.41
C MET A 69 2.44 -4.93 40.23
N ALA A 70 3.00 -3.86 39.66
CA ALA A 70 2.53 -3.35 38.40
C ALA A 70 2.70 -4.53 37.46
N MET A 71 1.58 -5.18 37.14
CA MET A 71 1.55 -6.17 36.10
C MET A 71 1.93 -5.38 34.86
N ASP A 72 3.18 -5.57 34.43
CA ASP A 72 3.69 -5.11 33.15
C ASP A 72 2.77 -5.77 32.12
N TYR A 73 1.63 -5.14 31.84
CA TYR A 73 0.83 -5.37 30.65
C TYR A 73 1.67 -4.87 29.48
N ARG A 74 2.73 -5.62 29.18
CA ARG A 74 3.28 -5.71 27.85
C ARG A 74 2.17 -6.29 27.02
N SER A 75 1.37 -5.39 26.45
CA SER A 75 0.50 -5.72 25.34
C SER A 75 1.37 -6.41 24.30
N GLU A 76 1.15 -7.72 24.12
CA GLU A 76 1.59 -8.44 22.93
C GLU A 76 1.30 -7.54 21.72
N PRO A 77 2.29 -7.23 20.85
CA PRO A 77 2.05 -6.42 19.67
C PRO A 77 0.96 -7.09 18.82
N ARG A 78 -0.22 -6.45 18.72
CA ARG A 78 -1.34 -6.95 17.89
C ARG A 78 -1.31 -6.40 16.46
N GLU A 79 -0.35 -5.52 16.17
CA GLU A 79 -0.15 -4.95 14.84
C GLU A 79 0.38 -6.03 13.89
N GLN A 80 -0.20 -6.09 12.69
CA GLN A 80 0.02 -7.17 11.72
C GLN A 80 0.74 -6.65 10.48
N TYR A 81 1.88 -7.26 10.20
CA TYR A 81 2.81 -6.88 9.13
C TYR A 81 3.13 -8.09 8.24
N ALA A 82 3.41 -7.82 6.96
CA ALA A 82 3.86 -8.84 6.04
C ALA A 82 5.26 -9.33 6.44
N ASN A 83 5.44 -10.65 6.59
CA ASN A 83 6.78 -11.22 6.78
C ASN A 83 7.47 -11.42 5.42
N LEU A 84 8.17 -10.39 4.95
CA LEU A 84 8.86 -10.35 3.66
C LEU A 84 10.38 -10.49 3.87
N PRO A 85 10.97 -11.67 3.60
CA PRO A 85 12.42 -11.86 3.67
C PRO A 85 13.10 -11.04 2.57
N ASP A 86 14.20 -10.36 2.91
CA ASP A 86 14.99 -9.55 1.97
C ASP A 86 15.28 -10.29 0.65
N ASN A 87 15.18 -9.55 -0.46
CA ASN A 87 15.55 -10.05 -1.78
C ASN A 87 16.96 -10.67 -1.77
N PRO A 88 17.15 -11.89 -2.33
CA PRO A 88 18.42 -12.60 -2.26
C PRO A 88 19.47 -11.99 -3.20
N VAL A 89 20.74 -12.33 -2.96
CA VAL A 89 21.81 -12.09 -3.92
C VAL A 89 21.69 -13.08 -5.07
N HIS A 90 21.66 -12.59 -6.30
CA HIS A 90 21.63 -13.38 -7.52
C HIS A 90 22.99 -13.33 -8.24
N ARG A 91 23.44 -14.48 -8.76
CA ARG A 91 24.57 -14.53 -9.68
C ARG A 91 24.09 -14.27 -11.11
N VAL A 92 24.65 -13.27 -11.78
CA VAL A 92 24.24 -12.87 -13.16
C VAL A 92 24.43 -14.01 -14.16
N ALA A 93 25.47 -14.84 -13.99
CA ALA A 93 25.72 -15.99 -14.85
C ALA A 93 24.65 -17.10 -14.78
N GLU A 94 23.79 -17.08 -13.76
CA GLU A 94 22.71 -18.06 -13.53
C GLU A 94 21.32 -17.42 -13.72
N THR A 95 21.12 -16.22 -13.18
CA THR A 95 19.87 -15.45 -13.26
C THR A 95 20.23 -14.01 -13.63
N PRO A 96 20.44 -13.69 -14.93
CA PRO A 96 20.83 -12.34 -15.34
C PRO A 96 19.69 -11.32 -15.32
N VAL A 97 18.45 -11.77 -15.14
CA VAL A 97 17.24 -10.94 -15.30
C VAL A 97 16.48 -10.81 -13.99
N SER A 98 16.26 -9.57 -13.57
CA SER A 98 15.34 -9.19 -12.50
C SER A 98 14.08 -8.57 -13.13
N THR A 99 12.88 -8.90 -12.63
CA THR A 99 11.60 -8.35 -13.11
C THR A 99 10.70 -8.01 -11.92
N PHE A 100 10.08 -6.84 -11.93
CA PHE A 100 9.25 -6.35 -10.82
C PHE A 100 8.20 -5.32 -11.30
N SER A 101 7.17 -5.12 -10.48
CA SER A 101 6.16 -4.06 -10.64
C SER A 101 6.69 -2.73 -10.08
N VAL A 102 6.32 -1.60 -10.68
CA VAL A 102 6.65 -0.26 -10.14
C VAL A 102 5.85 0.17 -8.92
N ASP A 103 4.89 -0.64 -8.51
CA ASP A 103 3.91 -0.27 -7.49
C ASP A 103 4.59 0.03 -6.15
N VAL A 104 4.56 1.29 -5.74
CA VAL A 104 5.24 1.78 -4.53
C VAL A 104 4.28 2.60 -3.68
N ASP A 105 3.99 2.06 -2.51
CA ASP A 105 3.31 2.76 -1.45
C ASP A 105 4.30 3.57 -0.60
N THR A 106 3.81 4.29 0.41
CA THR A 106 4.67 5.10 1.29
C THR A 106 4.30 4.99 2.78
N GLY A 107 3.44 4.03 3.14
CA GLY A 107 2.93 3.83 4.50
C GLY A 107 3.99 3.40 5.50
N SER A 108 4.92 2.52 5.09
CA SER A 108 6.00 2.01 5.94
C SER A 108 6.86 3.15 6.50
N TYR A 109 7.19 4.19 5.72
CA TYR A 109 7.96 5.32 6.23
C TYR A 109 7.24 6.07 7.36
N ALA A 110 5.95 6.37 7.17
CA ALA A 110 5.15 7.05 8.19
C ALA A 110 4.97 6.18 9.44
N ASN A 111 4.85 4.86 9.27
CA ASN A 111 4.76 3.90 10.36
C ASN A 111 6.08 3.80 11.15
N VAL A 112 7.23 3.71 10.46
CA VAL A 112 8.57 3.80 11.05
C VAL A 112 8.77 5.12 11.80
N ARG A 113 8.36 6.26 11.21
CA ARG A 113 8.38 7.57 11.87
C ARG A 113 7.58 7.56 13.17
N ARG A 114 6.38 6.97 13.19
CA ARG A 114 5.55 6.82 14.39
C ARG A 114 6.29 6.05 15.49
N PHE A 115 6.80 4.85 15.21
CA PHE A 115 7.51 4.03 16.21
C PHE A 115 8.67 4.82 16.85
N LEU A 116 9.52 5.41 16.00
CA LEU A 116 10.68 6.17 16.46
C LEU A 116 10.28 7.37 17.33
N ASN A 117 9.26 8.14 16.91
CA ASN A 117 8.72 9.26 17.68
C ASN A 117 8.03 8.83 19.00
N GLN A 118 7.58 7.59 19.10
CA GLN A 118 7.06 6.99 20.34
C GLN A 118 8.18 6.41 21.24
N GLY A 119 9.44 6.47 20.82
CA GLY A 119 10.58 6.00 21.59
C GLY A 119 10.82 4.49 21.50
N SER A 120 10.39 3.84 20.41
CA SER A 120 10.63 2.43 20.14
C SER A 120 11.21 2.21 18.74
N LEU A 121 11.92 1.10 18.54
CA LEU A 121 12.32 0.66 17.21
C LEU A 121 11.13 -0.08 16.56
N PRO A 122 10.89 0.11 15.25
CA PRO A 122 9.84 -0.63 14.55
C PRO A 122 10.15 -2.14 14.52
N PRO A 123 9.13 -3.01 14.49
CA PRO A 123 9.32 -4.41 14.16
C PRO A 123 9.77 -4.56 12.70
N GLU A 124 10.53 -5.61 12.40
CA GLU A 124 11.15 -5.82 11.08
C GLU A 124 10.15 -5.80 9.91
N GLY A 125 8.96 -6.38 10.09
CA GLY A 125 7.89 -6.40 9.07
C GLY A 125 7.27 -5.03 8.75
N ALA A 126 7.43 -4.03 9.63
CA ALA A 126 6.96 -2.66 9.37
C ALA A 126 7.93 -1.84 8.50
N VAL A 127 9.07 -2.42 8.11
CA VAL A 127 10.15 -1.75 7.37
C VAL A 127 10.21 -2.29 5.94
N ARG A 128 9.66 -1.53 4.99
CA ARG A 128 9.73 -1.79 3.54
C ARG A 128 10.66 -0.78 2.87
N LEU A 129 11.76 -1.27 2.30
CA LEU A 129 12.89 -0.44 1.89
C LEU A 129 12.51 0.46 0.70
N GLU A 130 11.82 -0.11 -0.27
CA GLU A 130 11.30 0.59 -1.45
C GLU A 130 10.35 1.72 -1.07
N GLU A 131 9.43 1.50 -0.12
CA GLU A 131 8.53 2.55 0.35
C GLU A 131 9.27 3.68 1.07
N MET A 132 10.25 3.33 1.91
CA MET A 132 11.07 4.32 2.59
C MET A 132 11.87 5.17 1.60
N VAL A 133 12.46 4.56 0.57
CA VAL A 133 13.16 5.29 -0.50
C VAL A 133 12.18 6.15 -1.30
N ASN A 134 11.00 5.63 -1.69
CA ASN A 134 10.02 6.33 -2.52
C ASN A 134 9.16 7.36 -1.77
N TYR A 135 9.26 7.44 -0.44
CA TYR A 135 8.64 8.50 0.35
C TYR A 135 9.15 9.92 -0.03
N PHE A 136 10.37 10.02 -0.56
CA PHE A 136 11.04 11.29 -0.82
C PHE A 136 10.96 11.74 -2.29
N PRO A 137 10.82 13.05 -2.56
CA PRO A 137 10.96 13.57 -3.91
C PRO A 137 12.42 13.49 -4.39
N TYR A 138 12.60 13.18 -5.67
CA TYR A 138 13.89 13.17 -6.37
C TYR A 138 13.81 13.90 -7.72
N SER A 139 14.94 14.47 -8.16
CA SER A 139 15.07 15.21 -9.41
C SER A 139 15.41 14.27 -10.57
N TYR A 140 14.36 13.73 -11.21
CA TYR A 140 14.50 12.88 -12.40
C TYR A 140 14.14 13.62 -13.69
N ALA A 141 14.70 13.17 -14.81
CA ALA A 141 14.40 13.72 -16.12
C ALA A 141 12.93 13.44 -16.52
N LEU A 142 12.24 14.47 -17.00
CA LEU A 142 10.92 14.36 -17.64
C LEU A 142 11.02 13.74 -19.04
N PRO A 143 9.95 13.12 -19.57
CA PRO A 143 9.96 12.55 -20.91
C PRO A 143 10.13 13.63 -21.99
N SER A 144 11.06 13.40 -22.92
CA SER A 144 11.34 14.29 -24.06
C SER A 144 10.79 13.78 -25.39
N ASP A 145 10.38 12.51 -25.46
CA ASP A 145 10.00 11.77 -26.68
C ASP A 145 8.50 11.47 -26.78
N GLY A 146 7.68 12.06 -25.90
CA GLY A 146 6.23 11.84 -25.86
C GLY A 146 5.80 10.60 -25.06
N SER A 147 6.73 9.87 -24.45
CA SER A 147 6.42 8.86 -23.43
C SER A 147 5.69 9.47 -22.22
N PRO A 148 4.86 8.70 -21.48
CA PRO A 148 4.17 9.21 -20.30
C PRO A 148 5.11 9.55 -19.12
N PHE A 149 6.28 8.90 -19.07
CA PHE A 149 7.30 9.09 -18.06
C PHE A 149 8.72 9.11 -18.66
N GLY A 150 9.62 9.84 -18.01
CA GLY A 150 11.05 9.82 -18.29
C GLY A 150 11.76 8.78 -17.44
N VAL A 151 12.92 8.31 -17.91
CA VAL A 151 13.75 7.31 -17.24
C VAL A 151 15.14 7.91 -17.01
N THR A 152 15.63 7.85 -15.78
CA THR A 152 16.94 8.31 -15.34
C THR A 152 17.71 7.15 -14.72
N THR A 153 18.98 6.97 -15.06
CA THR A 153 19.84 5.96 -14.43
C THR A 153 21.11 6.60 -13.92
N GLU A 154 21.59 6.17 -12.75
CA GLU A 154 22.82 6.67 -12.13
C GLU A 154 23.57 5.53 -11.45
N LEU A 155 24.89 5.50 -11.64
CA LEU A 155 25.80 4.50 -11.07
C LEU A 155 26.87 5.19 -10.22
N ALA A 156 27.04 4.72 -8.98
CA ALA A 156 28.10 5.15 -8.08
C ALA A 156 28.56 4.02 -7.14
N ALA A 157 29.67 4.20 -6.44
CA ALA A 157 30.12 3.26 -5.41
C ALA A 157 29.15 3.19 -4.21
N THR A 158 28.96 1.99 -3.66
CA THR A 158 28.07 1.76 -2.52
C THR A 158 28.68 2.33 -1.22
N PRO A 159 27.95 3.12 -0.41
CA PRO A 159 28.51 3.72 0.81
C PRO A 159 28.95 2.73 1.89
N TRP A 160 28.30 1.57 1.99
CA TRP A 160 28.56 0.55 3.01
C TRP A 160 29.50 -0.58 2.57
N ASN A 161 29.80 -0.71 1.27
CA ASN A 161 30.56 -1.84 0.74
C ASN A 161 31.43 -1.39 -0.46
N PRO A 162 32.77 -1.34 -0.31
CA PRO A 162 33.66 -0.82 -1.35
C PRO A 162 33.80 -1.74 -2.57
N HIS A 163 33.33 -2.98 -2.49
CA HIS A 163 33.35 -3.96 -3.60
C HIS A 163 32.05 -3.94 -4.43
N THR A 164 31.09 -3.06 -4.09
CA THR A 164 29.82 -2.95 -4.81
C THR A 164 29.55 -1.53 -5.30
N GLN A 165 28.62 -1.45 -6.24
CA GLN A 165 28.08 -0.21 -6.78
C GLN A 165 26.57 -0.17 -6.55
N LEU A 166 26.02 1.02 -6.35
CA LEU A 166 24.59 1.28 -6.39
C LEU A 166 24.21 1.77 -7.79
N LEU A 167 23.36 1.00 -8.45
CA LEU A 167 22.63 1.41 -9.64
C LEU A 167 21.25 1.90 -9.22
N ARG A 168 20.97 3.18 -9.44
CA ARG A 168 19.65 3.79 -9.26
C ARG A 168 18.93 3.90 -10.59
N ILE A 169 17.67 3.47 -10.62
CA ILE A 169 16.74 3.64 -11.73
C ILE A 169 15.59 4.51 -11.22
N GLY A 170 15.46 5.70 -11.79
CA GLY A 170 14.40 6.66 -11.49
C GLY A 170 13.43 6.80 -12.65
N ILE A 171 12.13 6.72 -12.37
CA ILE A 171 11.05 7.00 -13.31
C ILE A 171 10.28 8.22 -12.82
N LYS A 172 9.98 9.17 -13.71
CA LYS A 172 9.16 10.36 -13.39
C LYS A 172 8.09 10.54 -14.45
N ALA A 173 6.83 10.44 -14.03
CA ALA A 173 5.68 10.79 -14.85
C ALA A 173 5.61 12.27 -15.16
N SER A 174 5.03 12.62 -16.30
CA SER A 174 4.77 14.01 -16.64
C SER A 174 3.59 14.60 -15.85
N ASP A 175 3.80 15.76 -15.23
CA ASP A 175 2.78 16.53 -14.52
C ASP A 175 1.75 17.20 -15.47
N ARG A 176 1.89 17.03 -16.80
CA ARG A 176 1.00 17.66 -17.79
C ARG A 176 -0.47 17.29 -17.64
N ALA A 177 -0.77 16.07 -17.18
CA ALA A 177 -2.14 15.60 -16.97
C ALA A 177 -2.85 16.26 -15.77
N VAL A 178 -2.12 16.93 -14.86
CA VAL A 178 -2.70 17.57 -13.66
C VAL A 178 -3.65 18.72 -14.04
N ALA A 179 -3.34 19.46 -15.11
CA ALA A 179 -4.18 20.56 -15.60
C ALA A 179 -5.51 20.09 -16.23
N GLU A 180 -5.61 18.80 -16.59
CA GLU A 180 -6.75 18.19 -17.29
C GLU A 180 -7.43 17.08 -16.46
N LEU A 181 -7.23 17.08 -15.14
CA LEU A 181 -7.86 16.14 -14.20
C LEU A 181 -9.38 16.03 -14.45
N ALA A 182 -9.84 14.85 -14.86
CA ALA A 182 -11.26 14.55 -15.06
C ALA A 182 -12.07 14.75 -13.76
N PRO A 183 -13.40 14.95 -13.82
CA PRO A 183 -14.23 15.06 -12.62
C PRO A 183 -14.12 13.80 -11.76
N ALA A 184 -14.01 13.97 -10.44
CA ALA A 184 -13.83 12.88 -9.49
C ALA A 184 -15.13 12.54 -8.75
N ASN A 185 -15.38 11.26 -8.52
CA ASN A 185 -16.42 10.71 -7.67
C ASN A 185 -15.73 9.91 -6.56
N LEU A 186 -15.66 10.51 -5.38
CA LEU A 186 -14.93 9.96 -4.23
C LEU A 186 -15.93 9.45 -3.19
N VAL A 187 -15.81 8.18 -2.82
CA VAL A 187 -16.58 7.60 -1.71
C VAL A 187 -15.67 7.48 -0.51
N PHE A 188 -15.92 8.29 0.52
CA PHE A 188 -15.25 8.13 1.81
C PHE A 188 -15.92 6.96 2.54
N LEU A 189 -15.18 5.87 2.76
CA LEU A 189 -15.60 4.74 3.57
C LEU A 189 -14.84 4.80 4.89
N VAL A 190 -15.52 5.15 5.98
CA VAL A 190 -14.86 5.46 7.25
C VAL A 190 -15.23 4.44 8.32
N ASP A 191 -14.19 3.85 8.90
CA ASP A 191 -14.29 3.08 10.14
C ASP A 191 -14.64 4.00 11.31
N VAL A 192 -15.74 3.69 11.98
CA VAL A 192 -16.18 4.40 13.20
C VAL A 192 -16.33 3.43 14.38
N SER A 193 -15.60 2.32 14.37
CA SER A 193 -15.55 1.36 15.48
C SER A 193 -14.93 1.97 16.76
N GLY A 194 -15.06 1.26 17.89
CA GLY A 194 -14.56 1.72 19.19
C GLY A 194 -13.02 1.87 19.27
N SER A 195 -12.23 1.16 18.46
CA SER A 195 -10.77 1.30 18.44
C SER A 195 -10.33 2.66 17.89
N MET A 196 -11.14 3.25 17.00
CA MET A 196 -10.95 4.56 16.40
C MET A 196 -11.22 5.73 17.36
N ASP A 197 -11.71 5.50 18.59
CA ASP A 197 -11.94 6.55 19.62
C ASP A 197 -10.62 6.98 20.32
N ARG A 198 -9.66 7.44 19.52
CA ARG A 198 -8.34 7.90 19.96
C ARG A 198 -7.81 8.99 19.02
N ARG A 199 -6.79 9.74 19.42
CA ARG A 199 -6.29 10.89 18.64
C ARG A 199 -5.79 10.49 17.25
N GLU A 200 -5.19 9.31 17.17
CA GLU A 200 -4.60 8.70 15.98
C GLU A 200 -5.67 8.07 15.05
N GLY A 201 -6.91 7.94 15.52
CA GLY A 201 -8.06 7.35 14.81
C GLY A 201 -9.00 8.40 14.23
N LEU A 202 -10.30 8.32 14.57
CA LEU A 202 -11.36 9.10 13.94
C LEU A 202 -11.15 10.64 13.94
N PRO A 203 -10.62 11.30 14.99
CA PRO A 203 -10.30 12.73 14.95
C PRO A 203 -9.26 13.08 13.87
N LEU A 204 -8.26 12.22 13.65
CA LEU A 204 -7.27 12.38 12.58
C LEU A 204 -7.89 12.09 11.21
N VAL A 205 -8.77 11.10 11.09
CA VAL A 205 -9.58 10.85 9.87
C VAL A 205 -10.42 12.08 9.52
N GLN A 206 -11.16 12.65 10.49
CA GLN A 206 -11.98 13.84 10.29
C GLN A 206 -11.15 15.04 9.80
N GLY A 207 -9.98 15.28 10.38
CA GLY A 207 -9.06 16.32 9.91
C GLY A 207 -8.52 16.04 8.51
N THR A 208 -8.17 14.79 8.22
CA THR A 208 -7.65 14.31 6.92
C THR A 208 -8.67 14.49 5.80
N LEU A 209 -9.92 14.04 6.00
CA LEU A 209 -10.99 14.21 5.02
C LEU A 209 -11.35 15.68 4.80
N LYS A 210 -11.28 16.54 5.82
CA LYS A 210 -11.49 17.99 5.65
C LYS A 210 -10.44 18.65 4.74
N LEU A 211 -9.17 18.23 4.83
CA LEU A 211 -8.10 18.71 3.94
C LEU A 211 -8.41 18.38 2.47
N LEU A 212 -8.90 17.16 2.21
CA LEU A 212 -9.33 16.73 0.88
C LEU A 212 -10.59 17.47 0.40
N VAL A 213 -11.57 17.71 1.28
CA VAL A 213 -12.77 18.51 0.96
C VAL A 213 -12.42 19.93 0.51
N ASP A 214 -11.35 20.51 1.05
CA ASP A 214 -10.86 21.81 0.61
C ASP A 214 -10.32 21.79 -0.83
N GLN A 215 -9.81 20.65 -1.33
CA GLN A 215 -9.33 20.49 -2.73
C GLN A 215 -10.44 20.21 -3.76
N LEU A 216 -11.65 19.81 -3.32
CA LEU A 216 -12.74 19.47 -4.25
C LEU A 216 -13.13 20.66 -5.14
N ARG A 217 -13.46 20.36 -6.40
CA ARG A 217 -14.01 21.29 -7.38
C ARG A 217 -15.52 21.11 -7.48
N ASP A 218 -16.23 22.10 -8.02
CA ASP A 218 -17.69 22.08 -8.15
C ASP A 218 -18.23 20.87 -8.93
N GLN A 219 -17.46 20.39 -9.91
CA GLN A 219 -17.79 19.22 -10.73
C GLN A 219 -17.55 17.86 -10.04
N ASP A 220 -16.77 17.84 -8.97
CA ASP A 220 -16.47 16.62 -8.23
C ASP A 220 -17.65 16.22 -7.33
N ARG A 221 -17.70 14.95 -6.91
CA ARG A 221 -18.73 14.38 -6.06
C ARG A 221 -18.11 13.66 -4.86
N VAL A 222 -18.73 13.79 -3.71
CA VAL A 222 -18.41 13.03 -2.50
C VAL A 222 -19.63 12.29 -1.98
N SER A 223 -19.43 11.03 -1.60
CA SER A 223 -20.32 10.27 -0.73
C SER A 223 -19.58 9.90 0.56
N LEU A 224 -20.31 9.74 1.67
CA LEU A 224 -19.75 9.31 2.95
C LEU A 224 -20.54 8.10 3.46
N VAL A 225 -19.85 6.98 3.56
CA VAL A 225 -20.31 5.72 4.15
C VAL A 225 -19.51 5.49 5.41
N VAL A 226 -20.15 5.01 6.47
CA VAL A 226 -19.47 4.58 7.68
C VAL A 226 -19.81 3.14 8.00
N TYR A 227 -18.87 2.45 8.64
CA TYR A 227 -19.10 1.12 9.19
C TYR A 227 -18.58 1.02 10.62
N ALA A 228 -19.35 0.32 11.42
CA ALA A 228 -18.98 -0.23 12.72
C ALA A 228 -19.90 -1.45 12.90
N GLY A 229 -20.78 -1.47 13.90
CA GLY A 229 -21.71 -2.59 14.12
C GLY A 229 -22.77 -2.72 13.02
N GLU A 230 -23.05 -1.62 12.33
CA GLU A 230 -23.86 -1.55 11.12
C GLU A 230 -23.19 -0.60 10.11
N SER A 231 -23.44 -0.83 8.82
CA SER A 231 -22.98 0.06 7.73
C SER A 231 -24.10 1.00 7.30
N ARG A 232 -23.80 2.31 7.18
CA ARG A 232 -24.80 3.33 6.80
C ARG A 232 -24.23 4.42 5.91
N VAL A 233 -25.08 4.96 5.03
CA VAL A 233 -24.78 6.16 4.23
C VAL A 233 -25.06 7.40 5.07
N VAL A 234 -24.02 8.16 5.41
CA VAL A 234 -24.12 9.46 6.09
C VAL A 234 -24.36 10.59 5.09
N LEU A 235 -23.73 10.50 3.90
CA LEU A 235 -23.88 11.47 2.83
C LEU A 235 -24.02 10.76 1.48
N LYS A 236 -25.19 10.93 0.83
CA LYS A 236 -25.41 10.57 -0.58
C LYS A 236 -24.58 11.47 -1.52
N PRO A 237 -24.29 11.03 -2.77
CA PRO A 237 -23.51 11.79 -3.74
C PRO A 237 -23.83 13.29 -3.75
N THR A 238 -22.88 14.10 -3.27
CA THR A 238 -23.01 15.54 -3.05
C THR A 238 -21.89 16.26 -3.81
N SER A 239 -22.20 17.35 -4.49
CA SER A 239 -21.22 18.11 -5.29
C SER A 239 -20.15 18.75 -4.40
N GLY A 240 -18.90 18.78 -4.88
CA GLY A 240 -17.78 19.46 -4.24
C GLY A 240 -17.97 20.96 -4.02
N ARG A 241 -18.99 21.57 -4.63
CA ARG A 241 -19.43 22.94 -4.34
C ARG A 241 -20.00 23.08 -2.92
N ASP A 242 -20.64 22.02 -2.40
CA ASP A 242 -21.39 22.04 -1.15
C ASP A 242 -20.47 21.75 0.06
N LYS A 243 -19.25 22.30 0.07
CA LYS A 243 -18.19 21.98 1.06
C LYS A 243 -18.67 22.04 2.50
N ALA A 244 -19.51 23.02 2.85
CA ALA A 244 -20.10 23.15 4.18
C ALA A 244 -20.97 21.93 4.58
N LYS A 245 -21.77 21.40 3.65
CA LYS A 245 -22.59 20.19 3.87
C LYS A 245 -21.72 18.95 4.06
N ILE A 246 -20.65 18.83 3.26
CA ILE A 246 -19.71 17.71 3.36
C ILE A 246 -18.93 17.76 4.70
N ARG A 247 -18.42 18.93 5.09
CA ARG A 247 -17.74 19.12 6.39
C ARG A 247 -18.66 18.79 7.57
N ASN A 248 -19.90 19.30 7.58
CA ASN A 248 -20.87 19.01 8.64
C ASN A 248 -21.15 17.50 8.78
N ALA A 249 -21.17 16.74 7.67
CA ALA A 249 -21.33 15.28 7.71
C ALA A 249 -20.11 14.57 8.32
N ILE A 250 -18.89 15.08 8.07
CA ILE A 250 -17.65 14.59 8.68
C ILE A 250 -17.59 14.96 10.18
N ASP A 251 -18.02 16.17 10.56
CA ASP A 251 -18.06 16.66 11.94
C ASP A 251 -19.03 15.86 12.84
N GLN A 252 -20.05 15.23 12.25
CA GLN A 252 -21.03 14.40 12.95
C GLN A 252 -20.58 12.93 13.13
N LEU A 253 -19.38 12.57 12.69
CA LEU A 253 -18.84 11.22 12.92
C LEU A 253 -18.44 11.03 14.39
N THR A 254 -18.85 9.89 14.95
CA THR A 254 -18.59 9.49 16.35
C THR A 254 -18.17 8.02 16.37
N ALA A 255 -17.11 7.70 17.08
CA ALA A 255 -16.65 6.32 17.25
C ALA A 255 -17.56 5.53 18.20
N GLY A 256 -17.72 4.23 17.95
CA GLY A 256 -18.46 3.31 18.82
C GLY A 256 -18.94 2.03 18.12
N GLY A 257 -19.03 0.95 18.89
CA GLY A 257 -19.45 -0.38 18.42
C GLY A 257 -18.31 -1.27 17.93
N SER A 258 -18.61 -2.56 17.73
CA SER A 258 -17.72 -3.56 17.13
C SER A 258 -17.74 -3.47 15.59
N THR A 259 -16.74 -4.00 14.88
CA THR A 259 -16.63 -3.80 13.43
C THR A 259 -17.34 -4.89 12.60
N ALA A 260 -18.06 -4.50 11.55
CA ALA A 260 -18.68 -5.38 10.54
C ALA A 260 -18.22 -5.02 9.11
N GLY A 261 -16.89 -4.98 8.90
CA GLY A 261 -16.27 -4.21 7.81
C GLY A 261 -16.61 -4.64 6.38
N ALA A 262 -16.93 -5.91 6.14
CA ALA A 262 -17.29 -6.40 4.80
C ALA A 262 -18.54 -5.69 4.22
N SER A 263 -19.56 -5.44 5.05
CA SER A 263 -20.78 -4.74 4.64
C SER A 263 -20.54 -3.26 4.25
N GLY A 264 -19.48 -2.65 4.80
CA GLY A 264 -19.11 -1.27 4.51
C GLY A 264 -18.54 -1.11 3.10
N ILE A 265 -17.71 -2.08 2.68
CA ILE A 265 -17.11 -2.10 1.34
C ILE A 265 -18.18 -2.28 0.26
N GLU A 266 -19.13 -3.21 0.44
CA GLU A 266 -20.25 -3.40 -0.49
C GLU A 266 -21.09 -2.13 -0.67
N LEU A 267 -21.43 -1.45 0.44
CA LEU A 267 -22.20 -0.22 0.45
C LEU A 267 -21.42 0.95 -0.17
N ALA A 268 -20.09 1.01 0.03
CA ALA A 268 -19.23 1.99 -0.64
C ALA A 268 -19.20 1.79 -2.16
N TYR A 269 -19.09 0.55 -2.64
CA TYR A 269 -19.20 0.25 -4.07
C TYR A 269 -20.61 0.55 -4.63
N GLN A 270 -21.68 0.38 -3.85
CA GLN A 270 -23.00 0.86 -4.24
C GLN A 270 -23.03 2.38 -4.42
N MET A 271 -22.52 3.16 -3.45
CA MET A 271 -22.44 4.62 -3.57
C MET A 271 -21.54 5.07 -4.72
N ALA A 272 -20.46 4.33 -5.02
CA ALA A 272 -19.59 4.61 -6.16
C ALA A 272 -20.35 4.45 -7.48
N ARG A 273 -21.17 3.39 -7.62
CA ARG A 273 -22.04 3.16 -8.79
C ARG A 273 -23.16 4.20 -8.89
N GLU A 274 -23.79 4.59 -7.79
CA GLU A 274 -24.82 5.66 -7.77
C GLU A 274 -24.25 7.03 -8.14
N GLY A 275 -23.01 7.33 -7.71
CA GLY A 275 -22.31 8.58 -8.00
C GLY A 275 -21.56 8.60 -9.33
N PHE A 276 -21.51 7.48 -10.06
CA PHE A 276 -20.52 7.21 -11.11
C PHE A 276 -20.43 8.28 -12.19
N ILE A 277 -19.21 8.55 -12.64
CA ILE A 277 -18.90 9.51 -13.70
C ILE A 277 -18.20 8.76 -14.84
N ASP A 278 -18.86 8.69 -16.01
CA ASP A 278 -18.24 8.15 -17.24
C ASP A 278 -16.98 8.95 -17.59
N LYS A 279 -15.87 8.25 -17.83
CA LYS A 279 -14.52 8.82 -18.05
C LYS A 279 -14.04 9.77 -16.94
N GLY A 280 -14.71 9.73 -15.78
CA GLY A 280 -14.28 10.40 -14.56
C GLY A 280 -13.44 9.48 -13.68
N ILE A 281 -12.91 10.05 -12.60
CA ILE A 281 -12.09 9.34 -11.63
C ILE A 281 -13.03 8.80 -10.55
N ASN A 282 -13.31 7.51 -10.54
CA ASN A 282 -14.20 6.89 -9.54
C ASN A 282 -13.33 6.11 -8.53
N ARG A 283 -13.34 6.52 -7.26
CA ARG A 283 -12.46 5.94 -6.24
C ARG A 283 -13.11 5.89 -4.86
N ILE A 284 -12.93 4.78 -4.16
CA ILE A 284 -13.22 4.64 -2.73
C ILE A 284 -11.95 5.01 -1.96
N LEU A 285 -12.08 5.82 -0.92
CA LEU A 285 -11.06 6.10 0.08
C LEU A 285 -11.50 5.46 1.39
N LEU A 286 -10.92 4.31 1.71
CA LEU A 286 -11.16 3.56 2.94
C LEU A 286 -10.23 4.08 4.05
N ALA A 287 -10.80 4.57 5.15
CA ALA A 287 -10.06 5.06 6.32
C ALA A 287 -10.35 4.17 7.54
N THR A 288 -9.35 3.43 8.02
CA THR A 288 -9.49 2.39 9.06
C THR A 288 -8.17 2.14 9.80
N ASP A 289 -8.22 1.45 10.94
CA ASP A 289 -7.05 0.84 11.58
C ASP A 289 -6.73 -0.58 11.07
N GLY A 290 -7.63 -1.16 10.27
CA GLY A 290 -7.50 -2.51 9.74
C GLY A 290 -8.19 -3.60 10.58
N ASP A 291 -8.91 -3.25 11.65
CA ASP A 291 -9.67 -4.22 12.46
C ASP A 291 -11.04 -4.56 11.85
N PHE A 292 -11.03 -5.17 10.67
CA PHE A 292 -12.23 -5.58 9.94
C PHE A 292 -13.07 -6.66 10.66
N ASN A 293 -12.52 -7.34 11.67
CA ASN A 293 -13.12 -8.49 12.36
C ASN A 293 -13.58 -9.63 11.41
N VAL A 294 -12.86 -9.82 10.29
CA VAL A 294 -13.14 -10.81 9.25
C VAL A 294 -12.25 -12.05 9.36
N GLY A 295 -12.77 -13.23 9.00
CA GLY A 295 -11.95 -14.45 8.87
C GLY A 295 -11.11 -14.47 7.59
N ILE A 296 -10.18 -15.41 7.48
CA ILE A 296 -9.31 -15.56 6.28
C ILE A 296 -10.15 -15.72 5.01
N SER A 297 -11.20 -16.54 5.05
CA SER A 297 -12.10 -16.77 3.90
C SER A 297 -12.90 -15.53 3.50
N ASP A 298 -13.26 -14.68 4.46
CA ASP A 298 -13.97 -13.42 4.22
C ASP A 298 -13.01 -12.38 3.61
N PHE A 299 -11.76 -12.35 4.06
CA PHE A 299 -10.72 -11.47 3.53
C PHE A 299 -10.35 -11.78 2.07
N ASP A 300 -10.18 -13.06 1.71
CA ASP A 300 -9.98 -13.44 0.30
C ASP A 300 -11.20 -13.07 -0.56
N SER A 301 -12.41 -13.15 0.00
CA SER A 301 -13.64 -12.69 -0.66
C SER A 301 -13.66 -11.16 -0.86
N LEU A 302 -13.14 -10.37 0.09
CA LEU A 302 -12.99 -8.91 -0.05
C LEU A 302 -11.97 -8.53 -1.12
N LYS A 303 -10.82 -9.21 -1.19
CA LYS A 303 -9.85 -9.02 -2.27
C LYS A 303 -10.44 -9.38 -3.63
N GLN A 304 -11.17 -10.50 -3.72
CA GLN A 304 -11.86 -10.87 -4.96
C GLN A 304 -12.94 -9.85 -5.35
N MET A 305 -13.64 -9.27 -4.37
CA MET A 305 -14.61 -8.21 -4.61
C MET A 305 -13.93 -6.94 -5.16
N ALA A 306 -12.83 -6.48 -4.56
CA ALA A 306 -12.06 -5.35 -5.06
C ALA A 306 -11.56 -5.61 -6.50
N ALA A 307 -11.02 -6.81 -6.74
CA ALA A 307 -10.48 -7.23 -8.04
C ALA A 307 -11.55 -7.37 -9.14
N GLU A 308 -12.81 -7.56 -8.78
CA GLU A 308 -13.93 -7.52 -9.71
C GLU A 308 -14.45 -6.09 -9.90
N GLN A 309 -14.61 -5.31 -8.82
CA GLN A 309 -15.14 -3.95 -8.90
C GLN A 309 -14.20 -2.97 -9.60
N ARG A 310 -12.88 -3.15 -9.52
CA ARG A 310 -11.92 -2.32 -10.28
C ARG A 310 -12.13 -2.39 -11.80
N LYS A 311 -12.59 -3.54 -12.32
CA LYS A 311 -12.98 -3.73 -13.73
C LYS A 311 -14.18 -2.87 -14.16
N SER A 312 -14.98 -2.40 -13.20
CA SER A 312 -16.05 -1.41 -13.44
C SER A 312 -15.55 0.04 -13.48
N GLY A 313 -14.24 0.26 -13.30
CA GLY A 313 -13.61 1.57 -13.26
C GLY A 313 -13.65 2.25 -11.88
N VAL A 314 -13.87 1.48 -10.79
CA VAL A 314 -13.90 1.99 -9.41
C VAL A 314 -12.71 1.45 -8.63
N ALA A 315 -11.71 2.30 -8.39
CA ALA A 315 -10.52 1.93 -7.63
C ALA A 315 -10.72 2.05 -6.10
N LEU A 316 -9.86 1.40 -5.30
CA LEU A 316 -9.90 1.41 -3.83
C LEU A 316 -8.55 1.81 -3.23
N THR A 317 -8.44 3.02 -2.70
CA THR A 317 -7.28 3.45 -1.88
C THR A 317 -7.57 3.15 -0.42
N THR A 318 -6.56 2.64 0.30
CA THR A 318 -6.62 2.42 1.75
C THR A 318 -5.74 3.42 2.49
N LEU A 319 -6.30 4.02 3.53
CA LEU A 319 -5.67 5.00 4.41
C LEU A 319 -5.68 4.40 5.82
N GLY A 320 -4.51 3.98 6.29
CA GLY A 320 -4.32 3.44 7.62
C GLY A 320 -4.26 4.54 8.68
N PHE A 321 -4.92 4.31 9.80
CA PHE A 321 -4.95 5.17 10.99
C PHE A 321 -4.78 4.32 12.25
N GLY A 322 -4.73 4.95 13.43
CA GLY A 322 -4.72 4.22 14.70
C GLY A 322 -3.39 3.53 15.02
N VAL A 323 -3.40 2.80 16.14
CA VAL A 323 -2.26 2.11 16.76
C VAL A 323 -2.76 0.86 17.49
N ASP A 324 -1.84 0.01 17.96
CA ASP A 324 -2.06 -1.22 18.75
C ASP A 324 -2.65 -2.39 17.96
N ASN A 325 -3.81 -2.21 17.32
CA ASN A 325 -4.53 -3.24 16.55
C ASN A 325 -4.28 -3.15 15.03
N TYR A 326 -3.26 -2.38 14.63
CA TYR A 326 -3.04 -1.93 13.26
C TYR A 326 -2.76 -3.06 12.26
N ASN A 327 -3.54 -3.18 11.17
CA ASN A 327 -3.34 -4.23 10.16
C ASN A 327 -2.90 -3.68 8.79
N GLU A 328 -1.60 -3.37 8.68
CA GLU A 328 -0.92 -2.94 7.45
C GLU A 328 -1.14 -3.95 6.31
N HIS A 329 -0.88 -5.23 6.58
CA HIS A 329 -0.92 -6.28 5.56
C HIS A 329 -2.28 -6.45 4.88
N LEU A 330 -3.37 -6.33 5.65
CA LEU A 330 -4.73 -6.39 5.14
C LEU A 330 -5.03 -5.19 4.23
N MET A 331 -4.68 -3.98 4.66
CA MET A 331 -4.98 -2.74 3.92
C MET A 331 -4.16 -2.60 2.63
N GLU A 332 -2.89 -3.02 2.66
CA GLU A 332 -2.01 -3.14 1.49
C GLU A 332 -2.67 -4.03 0.43
N GLN A 333 -2.99 -5.29 0.78
CA GLN A 333 -3.59 -6.23 -0.18
C GLN A 333 -4.98 -5.81 -0.70
N LEU A 334 -5.75 -5.01 0.05
CA LEU A 334 -7.01 -4.44 -0.44
C LEU A 334 -6.79 -3.30 -1.44
N ALA A 335 -5.73 -2.49 -1.28
CA ALA A 335 -5.36 -1.47 -2.24
C ALA A 335 -4.82 -2.09 -3.54
N ASP A 336 -3.90 -3.06 -3.41
CA ASP A 336 -3.35 -3.86 -4.52
C ASP A 336 -4.48 -4.47 -5.36
N ALA A 337 -5.41 -5.15 -4.69
CA ALA A 337 -6.55 -5.81 -5.33
C ALA A 337 -7.57 -4.82 -5.92
N GLY A 338 -7.41 -3.51 -5.73
CA GLY A 338 -8.35 -2.46 -6.12
C GLY A 338 -7.79 -1.38 -7.03
N ASP A 339 -6.61 -1.58 -7.66
CA ASP A 339 -5.88 -0.58 -8.48
C ASP A 339 -5.69 0.75 -7.73
N GLY A 340 -5.47 0.64 -6.42
CA GLY A 340 -5.33 1.74 -5.50
C GLY A 340 -3.92 1.91 -4.98
N ASN A 341 -3.81 2.74 -3.95
CA ASN A 341 -2.59 2.94 -3.21
C ASN A 341 -2.91 2.85 -1.72
N TYR A 342 -1.92 2.48 -0.94
CA TYR A 342 -1.94 2.39 0.49
C TYR A 342 -1.07 3.50 1.11
N ALA A 343 -1.57 4.13 2.16
CA ALA A 343 -0.80 5.09 2.94
C ALA A 343 -1.16 5.02 4.43
N TYR A 344 -0.17 5.13 5.30
CA TYR A 344 -0.39 5.30 6.73
C TYR A 344 -0.35 6.79 7.12
N ILE A 345 -1.38 7.25 7.83
CA ILE A 345 -1.53 8.66 8.21
C ILE A 345 -1.28 8.79 9.72
N ASP A 346 -0.03 9.06 10.09
CA ASP A 346 0.38 9.31 11.48
C ASP A 346 0.06 10.74 11.97
N THR A 347 -0.06 11.69 11.04
CA THR A 347 -0.13 13.13 11.31
C THR A 347 -0.93 13.88 10.24
N LEU A 348 -1.46 15.06 10.58
CA LEU A 348 -2.10 15.97 9.61
C LEU A 348 -1.14 16.51 8.54
N ARG A 349 0.17 16.43 8.76
CA ARG A 349 1.18 16.77 7.75
C ARG A 349 1.30 15.65 6.72
N GLU A 350 1.27 14.37 7.15
CA GLU A 350 1.20 13.24 6.22
C GLU A 350 -0.12 13.26 5.44
N ALA A 351 -1.24 13.52 6.12
CA ALA A 351 -2.55 13.70 5.49
C ALA A 351 -2.53 14.74 4.37
N ARG A 352 -1.83 15.87 4.57
CA ARG A 352 -1.62 16.90 3.54
C ARG A 352 -0.73 16.39 2.40
N LYS A 353 0.40 15.77 2.70
CA LYS A 353 1.30 15.20 1.69
C LYS A 353 0.53 14.25 0.78
N VAL A 354 -0.18 13.27 1.34
CA VAL A 354 -0.88 12.22 0.60
C VAL A 354 -2.11 12.75 -0.16
N LEU A 355 -2.98 13.55 0.49
CA LEU A 355 -4.29 13.94 -0.08
C LEU A 355 -4.36 15.35 -0.67
N VAL A 356 -3.29 16.13 -0.62
CA VAL A 356 -3.20 17.46 -1.25
C VAL A 356 -2.02 17.50 -2.21
N ASP A 357 -0.82 17.25 -1.71
CA ASP A 357 0.41 17.44 -2.50
C ASP A 357 0.64 16.29 -3.51
N GLN A 358 0.18 15.07 -3.18
CA GLN A 358 0.24 13.85 -4.01
C GLN A 358 -1.13 13.41 -4.56
N LEU A 359 -2.15 14.27 -4.47
CA LEU A 359 -3.51 13.95 -4.93
C LEU A 359 -3.58 13.67 -6.43
N SER A 360 -2.82 14.40 -7.25
CA SER A 360 -2.80 14.17 -8.70
C SER A 360 -2.12 12.87 -9.08
N SER A 361 -1.07 12.46 -8.36
CA SER A 361 -0.38 11.18 -8.59
C SER A 361 -1.20 9.95 -8.20
N THR A 362 -2.22 10.08 -7.34
CA THR A 362 -3.13 8.99 -6.99
C THR A 362 -4.42 8.98 -7.81
N LEU A 363 -4.80 10.10 -8.44
CA LEU A 363 -6.05 10.25 -9.18
C LEU A 363 -5.91 10.27 -10.71
N ALA A 364 -4.81 10.78 -11.27
CA ALA A 364 -4.60 10.87 -12.72
C ALA A 364 -3.58 9.84 -13.21
N VAL A 365 -4.02 8.61 -13.48
CA VAL A 365 -3.20 7.58 -14.12
C VAL A 365 -2.65 8.07 -15.48
N VAL A 366 -1.35 7.92 -15.71
CA VAL A 366 -0.69 8.20 -17.01
C VAL A 366 -0.18 6.94 -17.71
N ALA A 367 0.07 5.86 -16.96
CA ALA A 367 0.47 4.56 -17.48
C ALA A 367 0.00 3.44 -16.56
N GLN A 368 -0.57 2.40 -17.16
CA GLN A 368 -1.12 1.20 -16.52
C GLN A 368 -0.16 0.01 -16.61
N ASP A 369 -0.32 -0.99 -15.74
CA ASP A 369 0.42 -2.26 -15.78
C ASP A 369 1.95 -2.09 -15.98
N VAL A 370 2.56 -1.18 -15.22
CA VAL A 370 3.95 -0.80 -15.46
C VAL A 370 4.92 -1.79 -14.81
N LYS A 371 5.72 -2.45 -15.64
CA LYS A 371 6.68 -3.50 -15.27
C LYS A 371 8.08 -3.11 -15.67
N LEU A 372 9.04 -3.33 -14.77
CA LEU A 372 10.46 -3.18 -15.04
C LEU A 372 11.10 -4.55 -15.21
N GLN A 373 12.05 -4.61 -16.13
CA GLN A 373 12.96 -5.73 -16.27
C GLN A 373 14.37 -5.21 -16.52
N VAL A 374 15.32 -5.67 -15.70
CA VAL A 374 16.75 -5.35 -15.86
C VAL A 374 17.49 -6.63 -16.20
N GLU A 375 18.19 -6.64 -17.33
CA GLU A 375 19.04 -7.74 -17.79
C GLU A 375 20.51 -7.33 -17.68
N PHE A 376 21.20 -7.84 -16.67
CA PHE A 376 22.60 -7.51 -16.37
C PHE A 376 23.57 -8.21 -17.31
N ASN A 377 24.62 -7.50 -17.73
CA ASN A 377 25.68 -8.05 -18.57
C ASN A 377 26.66 -8.89 -17.70
N PRO A 378 26.76 -10.23 -17.86
CA PRO A 378 27.66 -11.09 -17.07
C PRO A 378 29.15 -10.85 -17.33
N ALA A 379 29.51 -10.06 -18.35
CA ALA A 379 30.87 -9.59 -18.57
C ALA A 379 31.25 -8.41 -17.64
N GLN A 380 30.26 -7.60 -17.21
CA GLN A 380 30.48 -6.40 -16.38
C GLN A 380 30.00 -6.56 -14.93
N VAL A 381 29.01 -7.42 -14.68
CA VAL A 381 28.44 -7.66 -13.35
C VAL A 381 28.50 -9.15 -13.03
N SER A 382 29.00 -9.52 -11.85
CA SER A 382 28.99 -10.91 -11.38
C SER A 382 27.76 -11.26 -10.55
N GLU A 383 27.34 -10.34 -9.69
CA GLU A 383 26.23 -10.54 -8.74
C GLU A 383 25.40 -9.25 -8.59
N TYR A 384 24.12 -9.38 -8.26
CA TYR A 384 23.26 -8.24 -7.90
C TYR A 384 22.25 -8.61 -6.83
N ARG A 385 21.67 -7.59 -6.20
CA ARG A 385 20.50 -7.66 -5.34
C ARG A 385 19.61 -6.43 -5.59
N LEU A 386 18.31 -6.64 -5.79
CA LEU A 386 17.32 -5.56 -5.75
C LEU A 386 17.08 -5.17 -4.29
N LEU A 387 17.09 -3.88 -3.97
CA LEU A 387 16.83 -3.39 -2.61
C LEU A 387 15.35 -3.04 -2.49
N GLY A 388 14.63 -3.74 -1.62
CA GLY A 388 13.17 -3.63 -1.52
C GLY A 388 12.43 -4.39 -2.63
N TYR A 389 11.14 -4.11 -2.79
CA TYR A 389 10.23 -4.70 -3.80
C TYR A 389 9.99 -6.22 -3.63
N GLU A 390 10.17 -6.78 -2.43
CA GLU A 390 9.96 -8.21 -2.16
C GLU A 390 8.53 -8.69 -2.49
N ASN A 391 7.52 -7.88 -2.19
CA ASN A 391 6.09 -8.11 -2.53
C ASN A 391 5.74 -7.77 -3.99
N ARG A 392 6.62 -7.08 -4.73
CA ARG A 392 6.40 -6.63 -6.12
C ARG A 392 7.22 -7.42 -7.16
N ALA A 393 7.97 -8.44 -6.74
CA ALA A 393 8.74 -9.30 -7.62
C ALA A 393 7.84 -10.09 -8.60
N LEU A 394 8.19 -10.08 -9.88
CA LEU A 394 7.45 -10.76 -10.95
C LEU A 394 8.33 -11.84 -11.60
N LYS A 395 7.73 -12.88 -12.18
CA LYS A 395 8.49 -13.87 -12.94
C LYS A 395 8.93 -13.29 -14.28
N ARG A 396 9.98 -13.85 -14.88
CA ARG A 396 10.51 -13.38 -16.17
C ARG A 396 9.46 -13.50 -17.28
N GLU A 397 8.64 -14.55 -17.27
CA GLU A 397 7.55 -14.78 -18.20
C GLU A 397 6.39 -13.78 -18.07
N ASP A 398 6.18 -13.22 -16.87
CA ASP A 398 5.09 -12.28 -16.59
C ASP A 398 5.34 -10.89 -17.21
N PHE A 399 6.59 -10.58 -17.54
CA PHE A 399 6.99 -9.31 -18.17
C PHE A 399 6.31 -9.06 -19.53
N ASN A 400 6.03 -10.11 -20.31
CA ASN A 400 5.35 -10.00 -21.60
C ASN A 400 3.89 -10.45 -21.55
N ASN A 401 3.36 -10.72 -20.36
CA ASN A 401 2.00 -11.20 -20.16
C ASN A 401 1.08 -10.06 -19.71
N ASP A 402 0.36 -9.46 -20.66
CA ASP A 402 -0.58 -8.35 -20.42
C ASP A 402 -1.83 -8.75 -19.59
N LYS A 403 -1.92 -10.02 -19.15
CA LYS A 403 -2.90 -10.50 -18.17
C LYS A 403 -2.38 -10.53 -16.73
N VAL A 404 -1.08 -10.40 -16.54
CA VAL A 404 -0.50 -10.20 -15.21
C VAL A 404 -0.52 -8.72 -14.93
N ASP A 405 -1.28 -8.38 -13.90
CA ASP A 405 -1.43 -7.06 -13.32
C ASP A 405 -0.07 -6.48 -12.87
N ALA A 406 0.10 -5.16 -12.94
CA ALA A 406 1.23 -4.46 -12.35
C ALA A 406 0.89 -2.99 -12.01
N GLY A 407 1.83 -2.32 -11.36
CA GLY A 407 1.63 -1.01 -10.73
C GLY A 407 1.24 0.10 -11.69
N GLU A 408 0.42 1.00 -11.16
CA GLU A 408 -0.05 2.20 -11.82
C GLU A 408 0.93 3.36 -11.61
N ILE A 409 1.17 4.16 -12.65
CA ILE A 409 1.90 5.42 -12.52
C ILE A 409 0.94 6.57 -12.80
N GLY A 410 0.70 7.41 -11.80
CA GLY A 410 -0.06 8.65 -11.94
C GLY A 410 0.77 9.90 -12.25
N ALA A 411 0.07 10.99 -12.55
CA ALA A 411 0.64 12.24 -13.02
C ALA A 411 1.60 12.85 -11.99
N GLY A 412 2.83 13.08 -12.41
CA GLY A 412 3.92 13.58 -11.57
C GLY A 412 4.47 12.58 -10.54
N HIS A 413 3.98 11.34 -10.49
CA HIS A 413 4.55 10.30 -9.62
C HIS A 413 6.02 10.00 -9.96
N THR A 414 6.79 9.61 -8.94
CA THR A 414 8.20 9.22 -9.05
C THR A 414 8.40 7.83 -8.46
N VAL A 415 9.08 6.95 -9.20
CA VAL A 415 9.45 5.61 -8.73
C VAL A 415 10.97 5.48 -8.79
N THR A 416 11.55 4.91 -7.74
CA THR A 416 12.99 4.73 -7.53
C THR A 416 13.26 3.28 -7.17
N ALA A 417 14.01 2.59 -8.01
CA ALA A 417 14.57 1.27 -7.72
C ALA A 417 16.09 1.40 -7.51
N LEU A 418 16.62 0.62 -6.56
CA LEU A 418 18.05 0.55 -6.26
C LEU A 418 18.51 -0.90 -6.40
N TYR A 419 19.56 -1.12 -7.18
CA TYR A 419 20.30 -2.38 -7.19
C TYR A 419 21.66 -2.19 -6.54
N GLU A 420 22.03 -3.10 -5.64
CA GLU A 420 23.42 -3.26 -5.21
C GLU A 420 24.07 -4.33 -6.10
N ILE A 421 25.13 -3.97 -6.82
CA ILE A 421 25.78 -4.84 -7.81
C ILE A 421 27.26 -5.04 -7.51
N VAL A 422 27.79 -6.23 -7.82
CA VAL A 422 29.21 -6.57 -7.75
C VAL A 422 29.80 -6.50 -9.16
N PRO A 423 30.72 -5.56 -9.45
CA PRO A 423 31.43 -5.51 -10.73
C PRO A 423 32.24 -6.78 -11.00
N LYS A 424 32.42 -7.12 -12.27
CA LYS A 424 33.15 -8.33 -12.65
C LYS A 424 34.60 -8.28 -12.16
N GLY A 425 34.95 -9.23 -11.29
CA GLY A 425 36.29 -9.37 -10.72
C GLY A 425 36.43 -8.81 -9.31
N GLU A 426 35.42 -8.07 -8.82
CA GLU A 426 35.32 -7.71 -7.40
C GLU A 426 34.86 -8.89 -6.54
N LYS A 427 35.03 -8.76 -5.23
CA LYS A 427 34.61 -9.78 -4.26
C LYS A 427 33.10 -9.69 -3.99
N GLY A 428 32.36 -10.67 -4.49
CA GLY A 428 30.93 -10.84 -4.21
C GLY A 428 30.62 -11.53 -2.87
N TRP A 429 29.34 -11.85 -2.67
CA TRP A 429 28.82 -12.55 -1.50
C TRP A 429 28.72 -14.07 -1.70
N LEU A 430 28.60 -14.55 -2.95
CA LEU A 430 28.33 -15.95 -3.24
C LEU A 430 29.62 -16.72 -3.55
N GLU A 431 29.89 -17.78 -2.78
CA GLU A 431 31.02 -18.69 -3.04
C GLU A 431 31.00 -19.23 -4.49
N PRO A 432 32.14 -19.26 -5.20
CA PRO A 432 32.22 -19.72 -6.58
C PRO A 432 31.74 -21.16 -6.76
N LEU A 433 31.01 -21.44 -7.86
CA LEU A 433 30.60 -22.82 -8.16
C LEU A 433 31.80 -23.69 -8.53
N ARG A 434 31.90 -24.84 -7.87
CA ARG A 434 32.97 -25.82 -8.10
C ARG A 434 32.86 -26.55 -9.46
N TYR A 435 31.64 -26.69 -9.99
CA TYR A 435 31.34 -27.59 -11.13
C TYR A 435 30.68 -26.90 -12.32
N ALA A 436 30.33 -25.62 -12.22
CA ALA A 436 29.74 -24.85 -13.31
C ALA A 436 30.67 -23.68 -13.65
N SER A 437 31.09 -23.62 -14.92
CA SER A 437 31.81 -22.48 -15.46
C SER A 437 30.82 -21.40 -15.88
N ALA A 438 31.12 -20.13 -15.60
CA ALA A 438 30.34 -19.03 -16.15
C ALA A 438 30.38 -19.04 -17.70
N PRO A 439 29.28 -18.72 -18.40
CA PRO A 439 29.29 -18.60 -19.85
C PRO A 439 30.35 -17.60 -20.32
N ALA A 440 31.11 -17.95 -21.36
CA ALA A 440 32.00 -17.02 -22.02
C ALA A 440 31.15 -16.01 -22.81
N VAL A 441 31.19 -14.74 -22.41
CA VAL A 441 30.51 -13.64 -23.11
C VAL A 441 31.57 -12.81 -23.81
N GLU A 442 31.59 -12.88 -25.14
CA GLU A 442 32.61 -12.25 -26.01
C GLU A 442 32.41 -10.73 -26.18
N ALA A 443 31.37 -10.16 -25.59
CA ALA A 443 31.02 -8.75 -25.74
C ALA A 443 31.93 -7.84 -24.90
N LYS A 444 32.89 -7.18 -25.55
CA LYS A 444 33.42 -5.88 -25.10
C LYS A 444 32.35 -4.81 -25.34
N SER A 445 31.34 -4.78 -24.46
CA SER A 445 30.34 -3.72 -24.41
C SER A 445 30.57 -2.86 -23.18
N ASP A 446 30.48 -1.54 -23.33
CA ASP A 446 30.47 -0.59 -22.22
C ASP A 446 29.10 -0.56 -21.49
N GLU A 447 28.17 -1.42 -21.91
CA GLU A 447 26.87 -1.64 -21.30
C GLU A 447 26.93 -2.54 -20.07
N LEU A 448 26.47 -2.00 -18.95
CA LEU A 448 26.31 -2.66 -17.65
C LEU A 448 25.09 -3.59 -17.63
N ALA A 449 23.98 -3.12 -18.18
CA ALA A 449 22.69 -3.81 -18.21
C ALA A 449 21.74 -3.19 -19.25
N MET A 450 20.75 -3.96 -19.71
CA MET A 450 19.61 -3.45 -20.48
C MET A 450 18.41 -3.26 -19.55
N LEU A 451 17.90 -2.04 -19.44
CA LEU A 451 16.63 -1.74 -18.78
C LEU A 451 15.48 -1.76 -19.79
N ARG A 452 14.43 -2.51 -19.46
CA ARG A 452 13.17 -2.57 -20.19
C ARG A 452 12.03 -2.12 -19.30
N VAL A 453 11.19 -1.24 -19.80
CA VAL A 453 9.94 -0.81 -19.14
C VAL A 453 8.77 -1.14 -20.05
N ARG A 454 7.88 -2.01 -19.60
CA ARG A 454 6.59 -2.27 -20.27
C ARG A 454 5.48 -1.52 -19.56
N TYR A 455 4.54 -0.95 -20.31
CA TYR A 455 3.36 -0.27 -19.78
C TYR A 455 2.19 -0.30 -20.76
N LYS A 456 0.95 -0.20 -20.29
CA LYS A 456 -0.23 0.12 -21.09
C LYS A 456 -0.52 1.63 -21.03
N PRO A 457 -1.02 2.28 -22.10
CA PRO A 457 -1.45 3.67 -22.04
C PRO A 457 -2.63 3.86 -21.07
N ALA A 458 -2.76 5.01 -20.42
CA ALA A 458 -3.88 5.31 -19.50
C ALA A 458 -5.29 5.18 -20.12
N ALA A 459 -5.42 5.28 -21.45
CA ALA A 459 -6.67 5.04 -22.17
C ALA A 459 -6.96 3.55 -22.45
N GLY A 460 -6.11 2.65 -21.94
CA GLY A 460 -6.07 1.23 -22.30
C GLY A 460 -5.44 0.97 -23.67
N GLY A 461 -5.48 -0.31 -24.08
CA GLY A 461 -4.93 -0.81 -25.34
C GLY A 461 -3.69 -1.68 -25.16
N ASP A 462 -2.98 -1.93 -26.27
CA ASP A 462 -1.80 -2.79 -26.30
C ASP A 462 -0.64 -2.21 -25.48
N SER A 463 0.11 -3.08 -24.81
CA SER A 463 1.30 -2.66 -24.06
C SER A 463 2.44 -2.20 -24.97
N ARG A 464 3.16 -1.19 -24.50
CA ARG A 464 4.32 -0.58 -25.15
C ARG A 464 5.59 -0.92 -24.38
N LEU A 465 6.71 -0.98 -25.10
CA LEU A 465 8.02 -1.29 -24.54
C LEU A 465 8.97 -0.10 -24.76
N ILE A 466 9.68 0.29 -23.70
CA ILE A 466 10.83 1.20 -23.73
C ILE A 466 12.06 0.37 -23.38
N GLU A 467 13.10 0.45 -24.19
CA GLU A 467 14.41 -0.17 -23.92
C GLU A 467 15.47 0.91 -23.77
N ARG A 468 16.33 0.80 -22.76
CA ARG A 468 17.42 1.74 -22.46
C ARG A 468 18.66 0.96 -21.99
N PRO A 469 19.76 0.95 -22.76
CA PRO A 469 21.04 0.42 -22.26
C PRO A 469 21.57 1.33 -21.14
N ILE A 470 22.14 0.72 -20.11
CA ILE A 470 22.75 1.39 -18.96
C ILE A 470 24.27 1.34 -19.13
N SER A 471 24.93 2.50 -19.11
CA SER A 471 26.40 2.57 -19.17
C SER A 471 27.05 2.07 -17.86
N GLN A 472 28.26 1.53 -17.96
CA GLN A 472 29.14 1.23 -16.83
C GLN A 472 29.81 2.47 -16.21
N ASP A 473 29.56 3.68 -16.74
CA ASP A 473 30.20 4.92 -16.28
C ASP A 473 29.87 5.25 -14.81
N ILE A 474 30.85 5.06 -13.94
CA ILE A 474 30.76 5.48 -12.54
C ILE A 474 30.87 7.01 -12.49
N THR A 475 29.83 7.66 -11.99
CA THR A 475 29.82 9.11 -11.80
C THR A 475 30.06 9.49 -10.34
N LYS A 476 30.37 10.77 -10.08
CA LYS A 476 30.30 11.30 -8.72
C LYS A 476 28.83 11.33 -8.30
N ALA A 477 28.47 10.49 -7.34
CA ALA A 477 27.10 10.36 -6.83
C ALA A 477 26.45 11.73 -6.54
N SER A 478 25.26 11.93 -7.10
CA SER A 478 24.39 13.07 -6.87
C SER A 478 23.94 13.14 -5.40
N ASP A 479 23.41 14.29 -4.99
CA ASP A 479 22.78 14.43 -3.67
C ASP A 479 21.62 13.44 -3.54
N ASP A 480 20.82 13.28 -4.59
CA ASP A 480 19.68 12.37 -4.59
C ASP A 480 20.07 10.90 -4.48
N LEU A 481 21.12 10.44 -5.18
CA LEU A 481 21.62 9.06 -5.02
C LEU A 481 22.22 8.85 -3.62
N ARG A 482 22.99 9.82 -3.11
CA ARG A 482 23.55 9.73 -1.75
C ARG A 482 22.47 9.73 -0.67
N PHE A 483 21.39 10.49 -0.88
CA PHE A 483 20.24 10.51 0.02
C PHE A 483 19.45 9.20 -0.05
N ALA A 484 19.10 8.72 -1.25
CA ALA A 484 18.46 7.41 -1.45
C ALA A 484 19.28 6.26 -0.84
N ALA A 485 20.61 6.30 -0.99
CA ALA A 485 21.50 5.33 -0.36
C ALA A 485 21.47 5.42 1.17
N ALA A 486 21.42 6.61 1.77
CA ALA A 486 21.28 6.75 3.22
C ALA A 486 19.92 6.18 3.73
N VAL A 487 18.83 6.38 2.97
CA VAL A 487 17.52 5.79 3.29
C VAL A 487 17.56 4.26 3.18
N ALA A 488 18.14 3.73 2.11
CA ALA A 488 18.30 2.27 1.93
C ALA A 488 19.24 1.64 2.99
N ALA A 489 20.29 2.34 3.42
CA ALA A 489 21.13 1.91 4.54
C ALA A 489 20.34 1.89 5.84
N PHE A 490 19.53 2.94 6.11
CA PHE A 490 18.72 3.01 7.32
C PHE A 490 17.67 1.90 7.40
N ALA A 491 16.93 1.65 6.31
CA ALA A 491 15.96 0.56 6.25
C ALA A 491 16.62 -0.80 6.56
N GLN A 492 17.78 -1.10 5.94
CA GLN A 492 18.55 -2.31 6.23
C GLN A 492 19.15 -2.34 7.64
N GLN A 493 19.40 -1.20 8.29
CA GLN A 493 19.83 -1.12 9.69
C GLN A 493 18.68 -1.27 10.69
N LEU A 494 17.42 -1.11 10.26
CA LEU A 494 16.23 -1.39 11.05
C LEU A 494 15.75 -2.84 10.88
N LYS A 495 15.94 -3.47 9.70
CA LYS A 495 15.67 -4.90 9.48
C LYS A 495 16.82 -5.78 10.02
N GLY A 496 16.47 -6.80 10.79
CA GLY A 496 17.41 -7.84 11.24
C GLY A 496 18.69 -7.35 11.92
N ASP A 497 19.80 -8.01 11.59
CA ASP A 497 21.16 -7.76 12.13
C ASP A 497 21.98 -6.74 11.32
N GLY A 498 21.38 -6.11 10.29
CA GLY A 498 22.10 -5.21 9.39
C GLY A 498 23.06 -5.88 8.41
N ARG A 499 22.94 -7.21 8.20
CA ARG A 499 23.76 -8.11 7.36
C ARG A 499 24.54 -7.46 6.21
N TYR A 500 23.86 -6.68 5.36
CA TYR A 500 24.44 -6.14 4.13
C TYR A 500 25.13 -4.78 4.31
N THR A 501 24.89 -4.08 5.41
CA THR A 501 25.46 -2.73 5.69
C THR A 501 26.87 -2.76 6.32
N GLY A 502 27.41 -3.96 6.56
CA GLY A 502 28.78 -4.15 7.02
C GLY A 502 29.07 -3.42 8.33
N ASN A 503 30.04 -2.52 8.31
CA ASN A 503 30.44 -1.71 9.48
C ASN A 503 29.80 -0.30 9.48
N MET A 504 28.90 0.02 8.53
CA MET A 504 28.27 1.34 8.47
C MET A 504 27.29 1.50 9.64
N SER A 505 27.53 2.49 10.50
CA SER A 505 26.68 2.76 11.67
C SER A 505 25.54 3.71 11.33
N LEU A 506 24.53 3.79 12.21
CA LEU A 506 23.45 4.80 12.10
C LEU A 506 24.00 6.24 12.09
N LYS A 507 25.14 6.49 12.76
CA LYS A 507 25.82 7.79 12.73
C LYS A 507 26.37 8.11 11.34
N ASP A 508 26.92 7.11 10.65
CA ASP A 508 27.44 7.27 9.28
C ASP A 508 26.28 7.47 8.29
N THR A 509 25.16 6.77 8.50
CA THR A 509 23.89 6.96 7.77
C THR A 509 23.36 8.39 7.95
N ALA A 510 23.28 8.90 9.18
CA ALA A 510 22.86 10.27 9.46
C ALA A 510 23.82 11.32 8.87
N ALA A 511 25.14 11.06 8.88
CA ALA A 511 26.13 11.92 8.26
C ALA A 511 25.99 11.97 6.73
N LEU A 512 25.80 10.81 6.08
CA LEU A 512 25.54 10.71 4.64
C LEU A 512 24.27 11.47 4.24
N ALA A 513 23.15 11.18 4.92
CA ALA A 513 21.86 11.85 4.70
C ALA A 513 21.96 13.37 4.85
N ARG A 514 22.61 13.85 5.91
CA ARG A 514 22.86 15.28 6.16
C ARG A 514 23.70 15.94 5.07
N SER A 515 24.73 15.24 4.57
CA SER A 515 25.59 15.73 3.47
C SER A 515 24.90 15.77 2.10
N ALA A 516 23.75 15.10 1.99
CA ALA A 516 23.01 14.86 0.76
C ALA A 516 21.57 15.43 0.81
N ARG A 517 21.26 16.27 1.80
CA ARG A 517 19.90 16.81 2.00
C ARG A 517 19.38 17.54 0.75
N GLY A 518 20.24 18.32 0.09
CA GLY A 518 19.83 19.16 -1.05
C GLY A 518 18.77 20.19 -0.66
N ASP A 519 17.92 20.54 -1.63
CA ASP A 519 16.72 21.36 -1.41
C ASP A 519 15.63 20.53 -0.71
N ASP A 520 15.11 21.06 0.39
CA ASP A 520 14.12 20.38 1.24
C ASP A 520 13.00 21.36 1.67
N PRO A 521 12.17 21.86 0.73
CA PRO A 521 11.17 22.89 1.01
C PRO A 521 10.08 22.45 1.98
N PHE A 522 9.89 21.14 2.15
CA PHE A 522 8.88 20.54 3.04
C PHE A 522 9.48 19.99 4.35
N GLY A 523 10.82 20.02 4.51
CA GLY A 523 11.51 19.53 5.70
C GLY A 523 11.56 18.00 5.85
N LEU A 524 11.20 17.24 4.82
CA LEU A 524 11.13 15.78 4.85
C LEU A 524 12.52 15.16 4.99
N ARG A 525 13.48 15.63 4.21
CA ARG A 525 14.86 15.10 4.22
C ARG A 525 15.60 15.48 5.51
N ASN A 526 15.27 16.63 6.11
CA ASN A 526 15.77 17.04 7.42
C ASN A 526 15.15 16.22 8.56
N GLU A 527 13.84 15.94 8.51
CA GLU A 527 13.18 15.04 9.46
C GLU A 527 13.78 13.63 9.41
N PHE A 528 14.05 13.10 8.22
CA PHE A 528 14.73 11.80 8.07
C PHE A 528 16.03 11.73 8.86
N VAL A 529 16.90 12.74 8.74
CA VAL A 529 18.17 12.80 9.51
C VAL A 529 17.90 12.73 11.02
N GLN A 530 16.87 13.41 11.51
CA GLN A 530 16.48 13.39 12.92
C GLN A 530 15.96 12.01 13.35
N LEU A 531 15.22 11.31 12.49
CA LEU A 531 14.73 9.95 12.77
C LEU A 531 15.86 8.92 12.81
N VAL A 532 16.89 9.05 11.96
CA VAL A 532 18.10 8.20 12.04
C VAL A 532 18.86 8.43 13.36
N GLU A 533 18.99 9.69 13.79
CA GLU A 533 19.63 10.04 15.07
C GLU A 533 18.80 9.59 16.29
N LEU A 534 17.46 9.65 16.19
CA LEU A 534 16.56 9.12 17.20
C LEU A 534 16.68 7.59 17.30
N ALA A 535 16.64 6.87 16.19
CA ALA A 535 16.88 5.43 16.14
C ALA A 535 18.26 5.04 16.71
N GLN A 536 19.29 5.86 16.49
CA GLN A 536 20.61 5.66 17.08
C GLN A 536 20.56 5.75 18.62
N SER A 537 19.77 6.67 19.18
CA SER A 537 19.60 6.79 20.64
C SER A 537 18.74 5.69 21.29
N LEU A 538 17.98 4.95 20.48
CA LEU A 538 17.11 3.85 20.90
C LEU A 538 17.78 2.46 20.81
N LYS A 539 18.91 2.35 20.09
CA LYS A 539 19.75 1.14 20.14
C LYS A 539 20.65 1.15 21.38
N PRO A 540 20.72 0.04 22.15
CA PRO A 540 21.48 -0.06 23.40
C PRO A 540 23.01 -0.12 23.19
#